data_AF-A0A6A8FJQ4-F1
#
_entry.id   AF-A0A6A8FJQ4-F1
#
_cell.length_a   1.000
_cell.length_b   1.000
_cell.length_c   1.000
_cell.angle_alpha   90.00
_cell.angle_beta   90.00
_cell.angle_gamma   90.00
#
_symmetry.space_group_name_H-M   'P 1'
#
loop_
_entity.id
_entity.type
_entity.pdbx_description
1 polymer ?
#
loop_
_entity_poly.entity_id
_entity_poly.type
_entity_poly.pdbx_seq_one_letter_code
_entity_poly.pdbx_strand_id
1 'polypeptide(L)'
;FYSGGVDNVHDDGRSNSSSSSLKSLGIPMHPVSNMEVAETTKNAENAHRYLQIAFAEDLYLYCQTNNMNFPQLRDALNTKWNVNILEPREGLGGHCLPKDTKMFLQSTSRRKRKILRAAMEVDEDYKRFRAKLGKRSNPSLLKMMELEIPIASDCDG
;
A
#
# COMPACT_ATOMS: atom_id res chain seq x y z
N PHE A 1 11.44 2.66 -11.50
CA PHE A 1 10.80 1.36 -11.19
C PHE A 1 10.63 0.53 -12.45
N TYR A 2 10.11 1.08 -13.56
CA TYR A 2 10.07 0.42 -14.88
C TYR A 2 10.38 1.48 -15.94
N SER A 3 11.21 1.17 -16.95
CA SER A 3 11.54 2.09 -18.06
C SER A 3 11.13 1.43 -19.37
N GLY A 4 10.29 2.10 -20.16
CA GLY A 4 9.88 1.66 -21.49
C GLY A 4 10.97 2.01 -22.50
N GLY A 5 11.99 1.16 -22.62
CA GLY A 5 12.99 1.27 -23.67
C GLY A 5 12.44 0.67 -24.96
N VAL A 6 12.33 1.50 -26.00
CA VAL A 6 12.18 1.04 -27.38
C VAL A 6 13.57 1.08 -28.00
N ASP A 7 14.28 -0.05 -27.97
CA ASP A 7 15.59 -0.14 -28.63
C ASP A 7 15.35 -0.33 -30.14
N ASN A 8 15.27 0.79 -30.85
CA ASN A 8 15.45 0.84 -32.30
C ASN A 8 16.27 2.10 -32.60
N VAL A 9 17.59 1.95 -32.71
CA VAL A 9 18.47 3.00 -33.20
C VAL A 9 19.47 2.41 -34.18
N HIS A 10 19.24 2.71 -35.45
CA HIS A 10 20.31 2.88 -36.43
C HIS A 10 21.18 4.06 -35.98
N ASP A 11 22.48 3.82 -35.96
CA ASP A 11 23.54 4.77 -35.66
C ASP A 11 23.53 5.95 -36.65
N ASP A 12 23.50 7.18 -36.12
CA ASP A 12 24.27 8.32 -36.63
C ASP A 12 24.06 9.58 -35.76
N GLY A 13 25.17 10.15 -35.25
CA GLY A 13 25.31 11.61 -35.14
C GLY A 13 24.82 12.35 -33.88
N ARG A 14 25.64 12.32 -32.82
CA ARG A 14 26.09 13.48 -32.00
C ARG A 14 25.07 14.62 -31.69
N SER A 15 24.57 14.69 -30.45
CA SER A 15 24.34 15.97 -29.75
C SER A 15 24.41 15.84 -28.22
N ASN A 16 25.17 16.75 -27.62
CA ASN A 16 25.39 16.91 -26.19
C ASN A 16 24.15 17.57 -25.54
N SER A 17 23.54 16.93 -24.54
CA SER A 17 22.60 17.57 -23.62
C SER A 17 22.55 16.81 -22.30
N SER A 18 23.40 17.22 -21.37
CA SER A 18 23.25 17.11 -19.90
C SER A 18 22.35 15.97 -19.40
N SER A 19 22.86 14.75 -19.38
CA SER A 19 22.30 13.67 -18.56
C SER A 19 22.61 14.02 -17.10
N SER A 20 21.67 14.68 -16.43
CA SER A 20 21.69 14.74 -14.98
C SER A 20 21.61 13.31 -14.48
N SER A 21 22.76 12.81 -14.01
CA SER A 21 22.91 11.50 -13.42
C SER A 21 21.96 11.41 -12.22
N LEU A 22 20.75 10.87 -12.45
CA LEU A 22 19.83 10.49 -11.40
C LEU A 22 20.57 9.46 -10.57
N LYS A 23 21.07 9.87 -9.41
CA LYS A 23 21.68 8.98 -8.42
C LYS A 23 20.68 7.87 -8.16
N SER A 24 20.98 6.69 -8.69
CA SER A 24 20.16 5.50 -8.51
C SER A 24 20.13 5.18 -7.02
N LEU A 25 18.95 5.10 -6.41
CA LEU A 25 18.74 4.78 -4.99
C LEU A 25 19.12 3.31 -4.65
N GLY A 26 19.90 2.62 -5.48
CA GLY A 26 20.21 1.20 -5.32
C GLY A 26 19.00 0.27 -5.51
N ILE A 27 17.83 0.80 -5.88
CA ILE A 27 16.61 0.02 -6.06
C ILE A 27 16.70 -0.73 -7.40
N PRO A 28 16.61 -2.07 -7.42
CA PRO A 28 16.66 -2.85 -8.65
C PRO A 28 15.51 -2.44 -9.58
N MET A 29 15.84 -2.12 -10.83
CA MET A 29 14.85 -1.81 -11.86
C MET A 29 14.64 -3.02 -12.76
N HIS A 30 13.38 -3.35 -13.02
CA HIS A 30 13.03 -4.39 -13.98
C HIS A 30 12.61 -3.73 -15.30
N PRO A 31 13.35 -3.94 -16.41
CA PRO A 31 12.97 -3.38 -17.70
C PRO A 31 11.73 -4.13 -18.24
N VAL A 32 10.82 -3.39 -18.87
CA VAL A 32 9.65 -3.96 -19.55
C VAL A 32 9.55 -3.35 -20.94
N SER A 33 9.10 -4.14 -21.91
CA SER A 33 9.06 -3.75 -23.32
C SER A 33 7.85 -2.88 -23.70
N ASN A 34 6.86 -2.73 -22.82
CA ASN A 34 5.63 -1.97 -23.09
C ASN A 34 5.37 -0.92 -21.98
N MET A 35 5.15 0.34 -22.40
CA MET A 35 4.78 1.44 -21.52
C MET A 35 3.48 1.15 -20.73
N GLU A 36 2.48 0.53 -21.35
CA GLU A 36 1.23 0.16 -20.67
C GLU A 36 1.47 -0.84 -19.54
N VAL A 37 2.45 -1.74 -19.69
CA VAL A 37 2.83 -2.71 -18.64
C VAL A 37 3.50 -1.99 -17.49
N ALA A 38 4.38 -1.01 -17.76
CA ALA A 38 5.01 -0.20 -16.73
C ALA A 38 3.97 0.58 -15.89
N GLU A 39 3.02 1.25 -16.55
CA GLU A 39 1.95 2.01 -15.89
C GLU A 39 0.98 1.12 -15.12
N THR A 40 0.58 -0.01 -15.72
CA THR A 40 -0.31 -0.97 -15.06
C THR A 40 0.35 -1.56 -13.82
N THR A 41 1.65 -1.85 -13.87
CA THR A 41 2.39 -2.39 -12.72
C THR A 41 2.36 -1.41 -11.56
N LYS A 42 2.59 -0.12 -11.82
CA LYS A 42 2.53 0.91 -10.78
C LYS A 42 1.15 0.95 -10.09
N ASN A 43 0.09 0.94 -10.87
CA ASN A 43 -1.28 0.95 -10.35
C ASN A 43 -1.60 -0.34 -9.58
N ALA A 44 -1.17 -1.50 -10.11
CA ALA A 44 -1.39 -2.80 -9.50
C ALA A 44 -0.65 -2.95 -8.15
N GLU A 45 0.58 -2.44 -8.02
CA GLU A 45 1.32 -2.41 -6.77
C GLU A 45 0.57 -1.60 -5.69
N ASN A 46 0.08 -0.42 -6.04
CA ASN A 46 -0.66 0.42 -5.10
C ASN A 46 -1.99 -0.21 -4.70
N ALA A 47 -2.71 -0.83 -5.66
CA ALA A 47 -3.91 -1.61 -5.38
C ALA A 47 -3.60 -2.82 -4.46
N HIS A 48 -2.50 -3.53 -4.68
CA HIS A 48 -2.09 -4.65 -3.83
C HIS A 48 -1.81 -4.21 -2.39
N ARG A 49 -1.07 -3.11 -2.21
CA ARG A 49 -0.82 -2.53 -0.87
C ARG A 49 -2.14 -2.10 -0.20
N TYR A 50 -3.05 -1.48 -0.95
CA TYR A 50 -4.38 -1.11 -0.44
C TYR A 50 -5.12 -2.34 0.10
N LEU A 51 -5.14 -3.44 -0.65
CA LEU A 51 -5.78 -4.69 -0.25
C LEU A 51 -5.16 -5.30 1.02
N GLN A 52 -3.83 -5.29 1.13
CA GLN A 52 -3.14 -5.81 2.31
C GLN A 52 -3.48 -5.01 3.57
N ILE A 53 -3.54 -3.67 3.45
CA ILE A 53 -3.90 -2.79 4.58
C ILE A 53 -5.36 -2.99 4.97
N ALA A 54 -6.28 -2.97 4.00
CA ALA A 54 -7.70 -3.20 4.27
C ALA A 54 -7.94 -4.57 4.93
N PHE A 55 -7.23 -5.62 4.50
CA PHE A 55 -7.35 -6.93 5.14
C PHE A 55 -6.89 -6.92 6.61
N ALA A 56 -5.80 -6.21 6.94
CA ALA A 56 -5.35 -6.05 8.31
C ALA A 56 -6.37 -5.27 9.16
N GLU A 57 -6.97 -4.22 8.60
CA GLU A 57 -8.03 -3.43 9.24
C GLU A 57 -9.27 -4.28 9.54
N ASP A 58 -9.73 -5.09 8.58
CA ASP A 58 -10.86 -6.00 8.76
C ASP A 58 -10.59 -7.04 9.85
N LEU A 59 -9.40 -7.65 9.82
CA LEU A 59 -9.00 -8.64 10.82
C LEU A 59 -8.91 -8.02 12.22
N TYR A 60 -8.49 -6.75 12.32
CA TYR A 60 -8.52 -6.02 13.57
C TYR A 60 -9.95 -5.82 14.08
N LEU A 61 -10.88 -5.34 13.23
CA LEU A 61 -12.30 -5.19 13.61
C LEU A 61 -12.93 -6.52 14.05
N TYR A 62 -12.58 -7.60 13.36
CA TYR A 62 -12.98 -8.95 13.74
C TYR A 62 -12.46 -9.31 15.14
N CYS A 63 -11.21 -9.04 15.45
CA CYS A 63 -10.65 -9.26 16.78
C CYS A 63 -11.35 -8.43 17.86
N GLN A 64 -11.66 -7.16 17.58
CA GLN A 64 -12.39 -6.29 18.52
C GLN A 64 -13.79 -6.82 18.82
N THR A 65 -14.49 -7.35 17.80
CA THR A 65 -15.85 -7.90 17.96
C THR A 65 -15.84 -9.22 18.74
N ASN A 66 -14.78 -10.02 18.60
CA ASN A 66 -14.65 -11.34 19.23
C ASN A 66 -13.78 -11.32 20.50
N ASN A 67 -13.40 -10.14 20.99
CA ASN A 67 -12.53 -9.97 22.16
C ASN A 67 -11.23 -10.79 22.08
N MET A 68 -10.60 -10.80 20.89
CA MET A 68 -9.33 -11.49 20.63
C MET A 68 -8.15 -10.51 20.59
N ASN A 69 -6.97 -10.99 20.97
CA ASN A 69 -5.73 -10.23 20.89
C ASN A 69 -5.20 -10.21 19.44
N PHE A 70 -5.35 -9.07 18.76
CA PHE A 70 -4.92 -8.91 17.37
C PHE A 70 -3.39 -9.08 17.19
N PRO A 71 -2.50 -8.44 17.97
CA PRO A 71 -1.05 -8.64 17.86
C PRO A 71 -0.65 -10.12 17.91
N GLN A 72 -1.20 -10.87 18.87
CA GLN A 72 -0.92 -12.31 19.00
C GLN A 72 -1.39 -13.10 17.77
N LEU A 73 -2.58 -12.80 17.25
CA LEU A 73 -3.10 -13.45 16.04
C LEU A 73 -2.22 -13.12 14.83
N ARG A 74 -1.83 -11.86 14.67
CA ARG A 74 -0.98 -11.37 13.60
C ARG A 74 0.39 -12.07 13.62
N ASP A 75 1.03 -12.14 14.78
CA ASP A 75 2.32 -12.80 14.94
C ASP A 75 2.23 -14.29 14.58
N ALA A 76 1.17 -14.97 15.03
CA ALA A 76 0.93 -16.38 14.69
C ALA A 76 0.75 -16.58 13.17
N LEU A 77 -0.03 -15.72 12.50
CA LEU A 77 -0.25 -15.78 11.05
C LEU A 77 1.04 -15.54 10.26
N ASN A 78 1.87 -14.59 10.71
CA ASN A 78 3.11 -14.20 10.04
C ASN A 78 4.26 -15.21 10.21
N THR A 79 4.05 -16.29 10.98
CA THR A 79 4.97 -17.44 10.98
C THR A 79 4.96 -18.22 9.66
N LYS A 80 3.97 -18.02 8.79
CA LYS A 80 3.83 -18.75 7.52
C LYS A 80 4.57 -18.02 6.41
N TRP A 81 5.37 -18.75 5.63
CA TRP A 81 6.22 -18.22 4.55
C TRP A 81 5.47 -17.42 3.47
N ASN A 82 4.16 -17.65 3.32
CA ASN A 82 3.31 -17.03 2.32
C ASN A 82 2.31 -16.02 2.89
N VAL A 83 2.41 -15.68 4.18
CA VAL A 83 1.51 -14.76 4.85
C VAL A 83 2.29 -13.59 5.44
N ASN A 84 1.84 -12.39 5.13
CA ASN A 84 2.34 -11.17 5.74
C ASN A 84 1.18 -10.20 6.00
N ILE A 85 0.65 -10.27 7.22
CA ILE A 85 -0.37 -9.38 7.73
C ILE A 85 0.30 -8.12 8.26
N LEU A 86 -0.13 -6.98 7.73
CA LEU A 86 0.36 -5.66 8.14
C LEU A 86 -0.27 -5.25 9.47
N GLU A 87 0.32 -4.25 10.13
CA GLU A 87 -0.38 -3.54 11.20
C GLU A 87 -1.47 -2.64 10.61
N PRO A 88 -2.68 -2.61 11.20
CA PRO A 88 -3.73 -1.69 10.77
C PRO A 88 -3.27 -0.25 11.06
N ARG A 89 -3.48 0.65 10.11
CA ARG A 89 -3.03 2.05 10.22
C ARG A 89 -4.16 2.96 10.66
N GLU A 90 -4.09 4.27 10.44
CA GLU A 90 -5.18 5.20 10.78
C GLU A 90 -6.36 5.17 9.78
N GLY A 91 -6.49 4.09 9.02
CA GLY A 91 -7.17 4.09 7.73
C GLY A 91 -6.20 4.47 6.60
N LEU A 92 -6.63 4.28 5.37
CA LEU A 92 -5.88 4.68 4.19
C LEU A 92 -6.01 6.19 3.98
N GLY A 93 -5.01 6.91 4.50
CA GLY A 93 -4.79 8.36 4.31
C GLY A 93 -3.57 8.66 3.45
N GLY A 94 -3.61 9.80 2.74
CA GLY A 94 -2.57 10.24 1.79
C GLY A 94 -3.07 10.26 0.33
N HIS A 95 -2.52 11.14 -0.50
CA HIS A 95 -3.07 11.43 -1.84
C HIS A 95 -2.92 10.26 -2.84
N CYS A 96 -1.86 9.43 -2.72
CA CYS A 96 -1.52 8.46 -3.78
C CYS A 96 -2.32 7.14 -3.71
N LEU A 97 -2.45 6.50 -2.53
CA LEU A 97 -3.10 5.18 -2.43
C LEU A 97 -4.59 5.20 -2.77
N PRO A 98 -5.42 6.14 -2.27
CA PRO A 98 -6.83 6.24 -2.63
C PRO A 98 -7.03 6.74 -4.07
N LYS A 99 -6.18 7.64 -4.57
CA LYS A 99 -6.28 8.18 -5.94
C LYS A 99 -5.93 7.13 -6.98
N ASP A 100 -4.81 6.44 -6.84
CA ASP A 100 -4.36 5.44 -7.82
C ASP A 100 -5.31 4.23 -7.82
N THR A 101 -5.84 3.85 -6.65
CA THR A 101 -6.85 2.79 -6.55
C THR A 101 -8.16 3.21 -7.21
N LYS A 102 -8.61 4.46 -7.04
CA LYS A 102 -9.78 5.01 -7.76
C LYS A 102 -9.54 5.09 -9.26
N MET A 103 -8.37 5.53 -9.71
CA MET A 103 -8.00 5.58 -11.13
C MET A 103 -7.95 4.17 -11.74
N PHE A 104 -7.41 3.18 -11.02
CA PHE A 104 -7.43 1.79 -11.46
C PHE A 104 -8.85 1.21 -11.51
N LEU A 105 -9.71 1.56 -10.55
CA LEU A 105 -11.13 1.19 -10.53
C LEU A 105 -11.93 1.84 -11.67
N GLN A 106 -11.55 3.05 -12.07
CA GLN A 106 -12.18 3.84 -13.15
C GLN A 106 -11.55 3.62 -14.53
N SER A 107 -10.41 2.94 -14.61
CA SER A 107 -9.82 2.50 -15.88
C SER A 107 -10.88 1.75 -16.69
N THR A 108 -10.87 1.96 -18.01
CA THR A 108 -11.88 1.61 -19.05
C THR A 108 -12.14 0.10 -19.22
N SER A 109 -12.16 -0.65 -18.13
CA SER A 109 -12.53 -2.04 -18.08
C SER A 109 -14.04 -2.20 -17.92
N ARG A 110 -14.67 -2.97 -18.82
CA ARG A 110 -16.08 -3.39 -18.69
C ARG A 110 -16.36 -4.17 -17.39
N ARG A 111 -15.32 -4.67 -16.72
CA ARG A 111 -15.41 -5.52 -15.53
C ARG A 111 -15.10 -4.70 -14.27
N LYS A 112 -16.14 -4.44 -13.47
CA LYS A 112 -15.99 -3.82 -12.14
C LYS A 112 -15.06 -4.65 -11.25
N ARG A 113 -14.11 -3.99 -10.56
CA ARG A 113 -13.17 -4.64 -9.63
C ARG A 113 -13.85 -4.85 -8.26
N LYS A 114 -14.45 -6.03 -8.06
CA LYS A 114 -15.20 -6.36 -6.83
C LYS A 114 -14.35 -6.31 -5.56
N ILE A 115 -13.12 -6.84 -5.61
CA ILE A 115 -12.23 -6.92 -4.45
C ILE A 115 -11.83 -5.52 -3.96
N LEU A 116 -11.46 -4.61 -4.87
CA LEU A 116 -11.09 -3.25 -4.48
C LEU A 116 -12.25 -2.47 -3.88
N ARG A 117 -13.47 -2.69 -4.40
CA ARG A 117 -14.67 -2.10 -3.81
C ARG A 117 -14.88 -2.59 -2.37
N ALA A 118 -14.78 -3.89 -2.13
CA ALA A 118 -14.91 -4.45 -0.79
C ALA A 118 -13.84 -3.90 0.17
N ALA A 119 -12.59 -3.79 -0.29
CA ALA A 119 -11.52 -3.20 0.51
C ALA A 119 -11.77 -1.73 0.86
N MET A 120 -12.35 -0.95 -0.06
CA MET A 120 -12.75 0.44 0.23
C MET A 120 -13.90 0.52 1.24
N GLU A 121 -14.84 -0.41 1.19
CA GLU A 121 -15.93 -0.49 2.17
C GLU A 121 -15.38 -0.82 3.57
N VAL A 122 -14.42 -1.76 3.67
CA VAL A 122 -13.71 -2.10 4.91
C VAL A 122 -12.95 -0.90 5.50
N ASP A 123 -12.17 -0.18 4.69
CA ASP A 123 -11.41 1.00 5.13
C ASP A 123 -12.33 2.09 5.72
N GLU A 124 -13.50 2.31 5.11
CA GLU A 124 -14.51 3.23 5.65
C GLU A 124 -15.11 2.76 6.98
N ASP A 125 -15.38 1.46 7.13
CA ASP A 125 -15.87 0.89 8.38
C ASP A 125 -14.82 0.99 9.50
N TYR A 126 -13.56 0.74 9.18
CA TYR A 126 -12.44 0.88 10.10
C TYR A 126 -12.22 2.34 10.54
N LYS A 127 -12.27 3.29 9.60
CA LYS A 127 -12.24 4.75 9.90
C LYS A 127 -13.37 5.15 10.85
N ARG A 128 -14.60 4.67 10.60
CA ARG A 128 -15.76 4.93 11.48
C ARG A 128 -15.56 4.34 12.88
N PHE A 129 -14.99 3.14 12.97
CA PHE A 129 -14.66 2.52 14.24
C PHE A 129 -13.63 3.37 15.03
N ARG A 130 -12.52 3.79 14.39
CA ARG A 130 -11.52 4.67 15.01
C ARG A 130 -12.11 6.00 15.48
N ALA A 131 -12.95 6.63 14.66
CA ALA A 131 -13.61 7.89 15.03
C ALA A 131 -14.52 7.75 16.27
N LYS A 132 -15.12 6.57 16.49
CA LYS A 132 -15.90 6.28 17.71
C LYS A 132 -15.01 6.04 18.92
N LEU A 133 -13.85 5.39 18.74
CA LEU A 133 -12.87 5.21 19.82
C LEU A 133 -12.36 6.56 20.34
N GLY A 134 -11.90 7.44 19.45
CA GLY A 134 -11.37 8.76 19.83
C GLY A 134 -12.37 9.66 20.57
N LYS A 135 -13.68 9.44 20.37
CA LYS A 135 -14.75 10.15 21.10
C LYS A 135 -15.06 9.55 22.47
N ARG A 136 -14.67 8.29 22.71
CA ARG A 136 -14.98 7.53 23.94
C ARG A 136 -13.82 7.48 24.92
N SER A 137 -12.60 7.80 24.49
CA SER A 137 -11.39 7.60 25.28
C SER A 137 -10.94 8.86 26.03
N ASN A 138 -10.66 8.69 27.33
CA ASN A 138 -9.79 9.54 28.13
C ASN A 138 -8.37 9.52 27.49
N PRO A 139 -7.66 10.64 27.29
CA PRO A 139 -6.43 10.70 26.49
C PRO A 139 -5.30 9.73 26.90
N SER A 140 -5.31 9.26 28.15
CA SER A 140 -4.33 8.31 28.70
C SER A 140 -4.48 6.87 28.19
N LEU A 141 -5.66 6.45 27.74
CA LEU A 141 -5.91 5.10 27.22
C LEU A 141 -5.53 4.93 25.75
N LEU A 142 -5.65 6.00 24.95
CA LEU A 142 -5.19 6.01 23.55
C LEU A 142 -3.67 5.79 23.47
N LYS A 143 -2.93 6.41 24.39
CA LYS A 143 -1.46 6.33 24.43
C LYS A 143 -0.95 4.92 24.76
N MET A 144 -1.72 4.12 25.52
CA MET A 144 -1.36 2.72 25.81
C MET A 144 -1.50 1.81 24.58
N MET A 145 -2.42 2.09 23.65
CA MET A 145 -2.55 1.31 22.41
C MET A 145 -1.58 1.79 21.31
N GLU A 146 -1.13 3.05 21.37
CA GLU A 146 -0.08 3.58 20.47
C GLU A 146 1.34 3.12 20.87
N LEU A 147 1.56 2.78 22.14
CA LEU A 147 2.90 2.50 22.68
C LEU A 147 3.47 1.10 22.36
N GLU A 148 2.73 0.21 21.70
CA GLU A 148 3.23 -1.11 21.27
C GLU A 148 3.61 -1.18 19.79
N ILE A 149 3.47 -0.09 19.02
CA ILE A 149 3.94 -0.06 17.63
C ILE A 149 5.33 0.59 17.62
N PRO A 150 6.43 -0.16 17.48
CA PRO A 150 7.69 0.46 17.12
C PRO A 150 7.50 1.06 15.73
N ILE A 151 7.43 2.39 15.70
CA ILE A 151 7.80 3.14 14.51
C ILE A 151 9.17 2.62 14.09
N ALA A 152 9.24 1.90 12.97
CA ALA A 152 10.50 1.68 12.28
C ALA A 152 10.95 3.05 11.75
N SER A 153 11.51 3.87 12.63
CA SER A 153 12.48 4.87 12.27
C SER A 153 13.80 4.15 12.00
N ASP A 154 14.48 4.61 10.97
CA ASP A 154 15.89 4.35 10.67
C ASP A 154 16.19 3.05 9.90
N CYS A 155 16.16 3.20 8.58
CA CYS A 155 17.11 2.54 7.68
C CYS A 155 17.80 3.63 6.86
N ASP A 156 18.58 4.48 7.54
CA ASP A 156 19.75 5.12 6.96
C ASP A 156 20.93 4.17 7.21
N GLY A 157 21.56 3.71 6.14
CA GLY A 157 22.71 2.79 6.15
C GLY A 157 23.05 2.32 4.75
#